data_AF-A0A838KEA2-F1
#
_entry.id   AF-A0A838KEA2-F1
#
_cell.length_a   1.000
_cell.length_b   1.000
_cell.length_c   1.000
_cell.angle_alpha   90.00
_cell.angle_beta   90.00
_cell.angle_gamma   90.00
#
_symmetry.space_group_name_H-M   'P 1'
#
loop_
_entity.id
_entity.type
_entity.pdbx_description
1 polymer ?
#
loop_
_entity_poly.entity_id
_entity_poly.type
_entity_poly.pdbx_seq_one_letter_code
_entity_poly.pdbx_strand_id
1 'polypeptide(L)' 'LIDTDAEDGPPLLRVRLPGPAARAFVARALAVVAAGRPPCPFCGGPLDVGGHVCPRANGYRR' A
#
# COMPACT_ATOMS: atom_id res chain seq x y z
N LEU A 1 13.48 18.44 -18.69
CA LEU A 1 13.29 16.97 -18.80
C LEU A 1 14.42 16.35 -18.01
N ILE A 2 14.11 15.53 -16.99
CA ILE A 2 15.15 14.80 -16.25
C ILE A 2 15.70 13.75 -17.21
N ASP A 3 17.02 13.72 -17.38
CA ASP A 3 17.67 12.62 -18.09
C ASP A 3 17.51 11.35 -17.24
N THR A 4 16.69 10.43 -17.74
CA THR A 4 16.33 9.20 -17.04
C THR A 4 17.37 8.09 -17.21
N ASP A 5 18.38 8.31 -18.04
CA ASP A 5 19.40 7.31 -18.35
C ASP A 5 20.78 7.74 -17.83
N ALA A 6 20.82 8.75 -16.94
CA ALA A 6 22.03 9.16 -16.23
C ALA A 6 22.54 8.02 -15.32
N GLU A 7 23.84 7.69 -15.43
CA GLU A 7 24.48 6.62 -14.66
C GLU A 7 24.40 6.84 -13.14
N ASP A 8 24.44 8.10 -12.69
CA ASP A 8 24.28 8.49 -11.27
C ASP A 8 22.83 8.88 -10.90
N GLY A 9 21.85 8.50 -11.73
CA GLY A 9 20.43 8.80 -11.51
C GLY A 9 19.80 7.98 -10.38
N PRO A 10 18.69 8.43 -9.78
CA PRO A 10 17.93 7.62 -8.84
C PRO A 10 17.40 6.34 -9.51
N PRO A 11 17.07 5.27 -8.77
CA PRO A 11 16.45 4.08 -9.35
C PRO A 11 15.10 4.44 -9.99
N LEU A 12 14.93 4.11 -11.26
CA LEU A 12 13.74 4.43 -12.05
C LEU A 12 12.99 3.17 -12.51
N LEU A 13 11.67 3.19 -12.35
CA LEU A 13 10.75 2.21 -12.95
C LEU A 13 9.95 2.88 -14.06
N ARG A 14 10.13 2.44 -15.30
CA ARG A 14 9.34 2.91 -16.46
C ARG A 14 8.26 1.88 -16.80
N VAL A 15 7.00 2.29 -16.72
CA VAL A 15 5.85 1.45 -17.08
C VAL A 15 5.15 2.00 -18.30
N ARG A 16 4.91 1.15 -19.31
CA ARG A 16 4.06 1.46 -20.47
C ARG A 16 2.79 0.63 -20.38
N LEU A 17 1.64 1.27 -20.54
CA LEU A 17 0.34 0.61 -20.48
C LEU A 17 -0.68 1.31 -21.40
N PRO A 18 -1.58 0.57 -22.06
CA PRO A 18 -2.70 1.16 -22.79
C PRO A 18 -3.64 1.94 -21.88
N GLY A 19 -4.29 2.98 -22.42
CA GLY A 19 -5.25 3.81 -21.67
C GLY A 19 -6.32 3.02 -20.90
N PRO A 20 -6.96 1.97 -21.48
CA PRO A 20 -7.90 1.12 -20.75
C PRO A 20 -7.28 0.41 -19.54
N ALA A 21 -6.05 -0.10 -19.67
CA ALA A 21 -5.34 -0.76 -18.58
C ALA A 21 -5.01 0.22 -17.45
N ALA A 22 -4.65 1.47 -17.80
CA ALA A 22 -4.37 2.53 -16.81
C ALA A 22 -5.60 2.84 -15.96
N ARG A 23 -6.76 3.04 -16.59
CA ARG A 23 -8.02 3.30 -15.87
C ARG A 23 -8.41 2.14 -14.96
N ALA A 24 -8.27 0.90 -15.44
CA ALA A 24 -8.56 -0.29 -14.65
C ALA A 24 -7.59 -0.43 -13.46
N PHE A 25 -6.30 -0.13 -13.65
CA PHE A 25 -5.32 -0.10 -12.57
C PHE A 25 -5.67 0.93 -11.49
N VAL A 26 -5.98 2.17 -11.89
CA VAL A 26 -6.35 3.25 -10.96
C VAL A 26 -7.57 2.86 -10.12
N ALA A 27 -8.63 2.35 -10.76
CA ALA A 27 -9.84 1.93 -10.05
C ALA A 27 -9.55 0.86 -8.98
N ARG A 28 -8.75 -0.16 -9.31
CA ARG A 28 -8.37 -1.21 -8.36
C ARG A 28 -7.44 -0.69 -7.25
N ALA A 29 -6.46 0.13 -7.60
CA ALA A 29 -5.52 0.68 -6.62
C ALA A 29 -6.26 1.53 -5.57
N LEU A 30 -7.20 2.37 -6.01
CA LEU A 30 -8.04 3.16 -5.10
C LEU A 30 -8.89 2.27 -4.19
N ALA A 31 -9.48 1.20 -4.73
CA ALA A 31 -10.25 0.25 -3.92
C ALA A 31 -9.39 -0.43 -2.83
N VAL A 32 -8.15 -0.82 -3.17
CA VAL A 32 -7.19 -1.40 -2.21
C VAL A 32 -6.81 -0.41 -1.12
N VAL A 33 -6.50 0.84 -1.50
CA VAL A 33 -6.15 1.89 -0.53
C VAL A 33 -7.33 2.21 0.38
N ALA A 34 -8.54 2.34 -0.19
CA ALA A 34 -9.76 2.65 0.56
C ALA A 34 -10.21 1.54 1.50
N ALA A 35 -9.94 0.27 1.17
CA ALA A 35 -10.21 -0.86 2.05
C ALA A 35 -9.46 -0.73 3.38
N GLY A 36 -8.31 -0.04 3.39
CA GLY A 36 -7.48 0.17 4.56
C GLY A 36 -7.08 -1.16 5.22
N ARG A 37 -6.54 -1.06 6.43
CA ARG A 37 -6.40 -2.23 7.31
C ARG A 37 -7.60 -2.24 8.26
N PRO A 38 -8.26 -3.39 8.49
CA PRO A 38 -9.42 -3.42 9.37
C PRO A 38 -9.02 -2.90 10.76
N PRO A 39 -9.88 -2.12 11.43
CA PRO A 39 -9.56 -1.60 12.74
C PRO A 39 -9.56 -2.73 13.77
N CYS A 40 -8.60 -2.70 14.69
CA CYS A 40 -8.54 -3.59 15.83
C CYS A 40 -9.79 -3.37 16.70
N PRO A 41 -10.55 -4.42 17.02
CA PRO A 41 -11.80 -4.28 17.79
C PRO A 41 -11.57 -3.75 19.21
N PHE A 42 -10.33 -3.77 19.70
CA PHE A 42 -9.98 -3.27 21.02
C PHE A 42 -9.47 -1.83 21.01
N CYS A 43 -8.51 -1.49 20.16
CA CYS A 43 -7.85 -0.18 20.17
C CYS A 43 -8.16 0.73 18.96
N GLY A 44 -8.88 0.23 17.95
CA GLY A 44 -9.18 0.97 16.73
C GLY A 44 -7.99 1.15 15.77
N GLY A 45 -6.78 0.73 16.16
CA GLY A 45 -5.59 0.78 15.31
C GLY A 45 -5.64 -0.25 14.17
N PRO A 46 -4.86 -0.05 13.09
CA PRO A 46 -4.93 -0.90 11.92
C PRO A 46 -4.35 -2.30 12.17
N LEU A 47 -5.09 -3.36 11.81
CA LEU A 47 -4.64 -4.76 11.88
C LEU A 47 -3.72 -5.10 10.72
N ASP A 48 -2.48 -5.51 11.00
CA ASP A 48 -1.53 -5.97 9.99
C ASP A 48 -1.75 -7.43 9.61
N VAL A 49 -1.36 -7.82 8.39
CA VAL A 49 -1.42 -9.20 7.89
C VAL A 49 -0.53 -10.15 8.69
N GLY A 50 0.57 -9.66 9.26
CA GLY A 50 1.46 -10.41 10.15
C GLY A 50 0.98 -10.53 11.59
N GLY A 51 -0.20 -9.98 11.91
CA GLY A 51 -0.75 -9.89 13.26
C GLY A 51 -0.57 -8.50 13.87
N HIS A 52 -1.40 -8.20 14.88
CA HIS A 52 -1.42 -6.91 15.55
C HIS A 52 -1.15 -7.07 17.05
N VAL A 53 -0.11 -6.39 17.56
CA VAL A 53 0.16 -6.30 18.99
C VAL A 53 -0.69 -5.17 19.58
N CYS A 54 -1.81 -5.52 20.19
CA CYS A 54 -2.73 -4.51 20.74
C CYS A 54 -2.22 -3.99 22.10
N PRO A 55 -1.99 -2.67 22.27
CA PRO A 55 -1.63 -2.10 23.56
C PRO A 55 -2.71 -2.31 24.63
N ARG A 56 -3.99 -2.37 24.24
CA ARG A 56 -5.12 -2.65 25.16
C ARG A 56 -5.24 -4.13 25.55
N ALA A 57 -4.59 -5.04 24.83
CA ALA A 57 -4.59 -6.47 25.14
C ALA A 57 -3.29 -6.92 25.82
N ASN A 58 -2.43 -5.99 26.28
CA ASN A 58 -1.11 -6.28 26.87
C ASN A 58 -0.27 -7.27 26.05
N GLY A 59 -0.37 -7.22 24.71
CA GLY A 59 0.40 -8.08 23.81
C GLY A 59 -0.16 -9.49 23.57
N TYR A 60 -1.37 -9.81 24.03
CA TYR A 60 -2.04 -11.09 23.72
C TYR A 60 -2.26 -11.24 22.20
N ARG A 61 -1.74 -12.34 21.63
CA ARG A 61 -1.91 -12.74 20.23
C ARG A 61 -2.85 -13.94 20.18
N ARG A 62 -3.94 -13.84 19.42
CA ARG A 62 -4.80 -14.97 19.03
C ARG A 62 -4.65 -15.22 17.53
#